data_AF-A0A949EA57-F1
#
_entry.id   AF-A0A949EA57-F1
#
_cell.length_a   1.000
_cell.length_b   1.000
_cell.length_c   1.000
_cell.angle_alpha   90.00
_cell.angle_beta   90.00
_cell.angle_gamma   90.00
#
_symmetry.space_group_name_H-M   'P 1'
#
loop_
_entity.id
_entity.type
_entity.pdbx_description
1 polymer ?
#
loop_
_entity_poly.entity_id
_entity_poly.type
_entity_poly.pdbx_seq_one_letter_code
_entity_poly.pdbx_strand_id
1 'polypeptide(L)'
;MDQYTEAHVFVAAIRILENQRKRPPTIEETCEMISISLEAGYALCRKLKEKGIVRTVEGNFGVKLFVEDHLRIEELPRGEKKNDLAQELAEFQKKQQNKNKKVEAIQEELARKRHAKFAEIEAKLKKELLKK
;
A
#
# COMPACT_ATOMS: atom_id res chain seq x y z
N MET A 1 4.62 16.56 2.39
CA MET A 1 5.96 16.58 3.04
C MET A 1 6.65 15.29 2.66
N ASP A 2 7.94 15.33 2.35
CA ASP A 2 8.68 14.13 1.96
C ASP A 2 9.18 13.33 3.16
N GLN A 3 9.62 12.09 2.92
CA GLN A 3 10.08 11.20 4.00
C GLN A 3 11.28 11.76 4.75
N TYR A 4 12.16 12.48 4.05
CA TYR A 4 13.33 13.15 4.62
C TYR A 4 12.92 14.21 5.64
N THR A 5 12.04 15.13 5.26
CA THR A 5 11.59 16.23 6.10
C THR A 5 10.76 15.72 7.27
N GLU A 6 9.86 14.76 7.04
CA GLU A 6 9.07 14.14 8.12
C GLU A 6 9.96 13.50 9.18
N ALA A 7 11.00 12.78 8.76
CA ALA A 7 11.95 12.15 9.67
C ALA A 7 12.73 13.19 10.50
N HIS A 8 13.19 14.29 9.88
CA HIS A 8 13.87 15.37 10.59
C HIS A 8 12.96 16.04 11.63
N VAL A 9 11.72 16.36 11.26
CA VAL A 9 10.75 16.99 12.17
C VAL A 9 10.47 16.07 13.36
N PHE A 10 10.28 14.77 13.11
CA PHE A 10 10.02 13.79 14.16
C PHE A 10 11.21 13.64 15.12
N VAL A 11 12.43 13.53 14.59
CA VAL A 11 13.66 13.42 15.41
C VAL A 11 13.95 14.72 16.18
N ALA A 12 13.70 15.88 15.58
CA ALA A 12 13.82 17.16 16.26
C ALA A 12 12.83 17.27 17.43
N ALA A 13 11.58 16.84 17.24
CA ALA A 13 10.58 16.82 18.30
C ALA A 13 11.00 15.93 19.48
N ILE A 14 11.54 14.74 19.21
CA ILE A 14 12.08 13.85 20.27
C ILE A 14 13.15 14.59 21.09
N ARG A 15 14.13 15.20 20.42
CA ARG A 15 15.24 15.92 21.08
C ARG A 15 14.77 17.11 21.91
N ILE A 16 13.81 17.88 21.39
CA ILE A 16 13.27 19.03 22.09
C ILE A 16 12.53 18.58 23.35
N LEU A 17 11.65 17.57 23.24
CA LEU A 17 10.90 17.04 24.39
C LEU A 17 11.81 16.40 25.42
N GLU A 18 12.84 15.67 24.98
CA GLU A 18 13.84 15.08 25.86
C GLU A 18 14.57 16.16 26.67
N ASN A 19 14.99 17.25 26.01
CA ASN A 19 15.63 18.37 26.69
C ASN A 19 14.67 19.11 27.65
N GLN A 20 13.41 19.31 27.26
CA GLN A 20 12.40 20.02 28.06
C GLN A 20 11.99 19.21 29.30
N ARG A 21 11.72 17.92 29.14
CA ARG A 21 11.14 17.06 30.18
C ARG A 21 12.20 16.26 30.95
N LYS A 22 13.46 16.31 30.52
CA LYS A 22 14.59 15.53 31.08
C LYS A 22 14.31 14.02 31.11
N ARG A 23 13.50 13.54 30.15
CA ARG A 23 13.18 12.13 29.97
C ARG A 23 12.85 11.82 28.52
N PRO A 24 13.01 10.57 28.08
CA PRO A 24 12.56 10.13 26.77
C PRO A 24 11.05 10.41 26.60
N PRO A 25 10.65 11.05 25.50
CA PRO A 25 9.24 11.29 25.21
C PRO A 25 8.54 10.00 24.80
N THR A 26 7.21 9.97 24.92
CA THR A 26 6.39 8.93 24.28
C THR A 26 6.05 9.29 22.84
N ILE A 27 5.52 8.31 22.10
CA ILE A 27 4.99 8.54 20.75
C ILE A 27 3.89 9.60 20.79
N GLU A 28 2.98 9.51 21.75
CA GLU A 28 1.85 10.43 21.91
C GLU A 28 2.33 11.87 22.11
N GLU A 29 3.29 12.08 23.01
CA GLU A 29 3.86 13.41 23.28
C GLU A 29 4.56 14.00 22.05
N THR A 30 5.22 13.15 21.28
CA THR A 30 5.91 13.55 20.05
C THR A 30 4.90 13.93 18.96
N CYS A 31 3.82 13.15 18.82
CA CYS A 31 2.75 13.41 17.86
C CYS A 31 1.99 14.70 18.18
N GLU A 32 1.70 14.93 19.47
CA GLU A 32 1.09 16.16 19.97
C GLU A 32 1.96 17.37 19.63
N MET A 33 3.27 17.30 19.89
CA MET A 33 4.19 18.40 19.63
C MET A 33 4.23 18.83 18.15
N ILE A 34 4.20 17.87 17.23
CA ILE A 34 4.27 18.15 15.77
C ILE A 34 2.89 18.18 15.10
N SER A 35 1.82 18.09 15.89
CA SER A 35 0.42 18.17 15.43
C SER A 35 0.07 17.15 14.34
N ILE A 36 0.47 15.89 14.51
CA ILE A 36 0.07 14.78 13.63
C ILE A 36 -0.83 13.78 14.37
N SER A 37 -1.58 12.97 13.61
CA SER A 37 -2.37 11.89 14.21
C SER A 37 -1.47 10.80 14.80
N LEU A 38 -1.98 10.09 15.81
CA LEU A 38 -1.25 8.99 16.43
C LEU A 38 -0.92 7.89 15.42
N GLU A 39 -1.85 7.54 14.54
CA GLU A 39 -1.66 6.52 13.51
C GLU A 39 -0.50 6.88 12.57
N ALA A 40 -0.44 8.14 12.13
CA ALA A 40 0.64 8.65 11.31
C ALA A 40 1.98 8.60 12.07
N GLY A 41 1.98 8.99 13.35
CA GLY A 41 3.15 8.93 14.21
C GLY A 41 3.67 7.52 14.47
N TYR A 42 2.78 6.56 14.75
CA TYR A 42 3.13 5.15 14.90
C TYR A 42 3.69 4.55 13.59
N ALA A 43 3.07 4.88 12.45
CA ALA A 43 3.56 4.46 11.14
C ALA A 43 4.94 5.04 10.81
N LEU A 44 5.16 6.33 11.12
CA LEU A 44 6.46 6.99 10.94
C LEU A 44 7.51 6.39 11.88
N CYS A 45 7.19 6.26 13.17
CA CYS A 45 8.06 5.66 14.18
C CYS A 45 8.53 4.25 13.77
N ARG A 46 7.61 3.40 13.28
CA ARG A 46 7.96 2.06 12.78
C ARG A 46 8.98 2.12 11.63
N LYS A 47 8.77 2.98 10.64
CA LYS A 47 9.70 3.14 9.51
C LYS A 47 11.08 3.62 9.96
N LEU A 48 11.12 4.58 10.88
CA LEU A 48 12.38 5.11 11.42
C LEU A 48 13.11 4.07 12.28
N LYS A 49 12.36 3.23 13.02
CA LYS A 49 12.90 2.10 13.77
C LYS A 49 13.50 1.03 12.86
N GLU A 50 12.81 0.65 11.79
CA GLU A 50 13.32 -0.33 10.81
C GLU A 50 14.63 0.15 10.15
N LYS A 51 14.81 1.47 10.01
CA LYS A 51 16.05 2.07 9.51
C LYS A 51 17.11 2.31 10.58
N GLY A 52 16.81 2.05 11.86
CA GLY A 52 17.73 2.28 12.98
C GLY A 52 17.96 3.76 13.31
N ILE A 53 17.08 4.65 12.87
CA ILE A 53 17.15 6.10 13.17
C ILE A 53 16.65 6.36 14.60
N VAL A 54 15.58 5.64 14.99
CA VAL A 54 14.94 5.76 16.31
C VAL A 54 14.86 4.39 16.95
N ARG A 55 15.11 4.30 18.26
CA ARG A 55 14.85 3.12 19.07
C ARG A 55 13.59 3.35 19.92
N THR A 56 12.77 2.32 20.01
CA THR A 56 11.57 2.30 20.85
C THR A 56 11.78 1.35 22.02
N VAL A 57 11.42 1.76 23.22
CA VAL A 57 11.34 0.88 24.39
C VAL A 57 9.91 0.90 24.92
N GLU A 58 9.29 -0.27 24.99
CA GLU A 58 7.98 -0.42 25.61
C GLU A 58 8.11 -0.38 27.13
N GLY A 59 7.26 0.40 27.78
CA GLY A 59 7.16 0.44 29.23
C GLY A 59 5.72 0.62 29.69
N ASN A 60 5.52 0.61 31.00
CA ASN A 60 4.19 0.66 31.62
C ASN A 60 3.39 1.92 31.30
N PHE A 61 4.04 2.97 30.77
CA PHE A 61 3.46 4.28 30.47
C PHE A 61 3.60 4.64 28.98
N GLY A 62 3.55 3.62 28.10
CA GLY A 62 3.61 3.78 26.66
C GLY A 62 5.01 3.56 26.06
N VAL A 63 5.09 3.76 24.75
CA VAL A 63 6.32 3.52 23.97
C VAL A 63 7.23 4.73 24.07
N LYS A 64 8.40 4.56 24.69
CA LYS A 64 9.44 5.59 24.81
C LYS A 64 10.33 5.64 23.58
N LEU A 65 10.66 6.85 23.15
CA LEU A 65 11.45 7.10 21.95
C LEU A 65 12.86 7.58 22.29
N PHE A 66 13.85 7.02 21.59
CA PHE A 66 15.25 7.39 21.68
C PHE A 66 15.81 7.60 20.28
N VAL A 67 16.62 8.64 20.10
CA VAL A 67 17.34 8.85 18.84
C VAL A 67 18.61 8.00 18.86
N GLU A 68 18.78 7.11 17.88
CA GLU A 68 19.96 6.27 17.72
C GLU A 68 20.91 6.92 16.69
N ASP A 69 20.72 6.61 15.41
CA ASP A 69 21.54 7.12 14.32
C ASP A 69 20.75 8.10 13.46
N HIS A 70 20.80 9.37 13.84
CA HIS A 70 20.11 10.43 13.11
C HIS A 70 20.73 10.73 11.74
N LEU A 71 21.96 10.28 11.45
CA LEU A 71 22.60 10.52 10.15
C LEU A 71 21.99 9.67 9.05
N ARG A 72 21.38 8.52 9.39
CA ARG A 72 20.63 7.69 8.44
C ARG A 72 19.42 8.37 7.83
N ILE A 73 18.98 9.50 8.38
CA ILE A 73 17.95 10.34 7.75
C ILE A 73 18.46 10.87 6.40
N GLU A 74 19.77 11.09 6.24
CA GLU A 74 20.37 11.59 4.99
C GLU A 74 20.30 10.57 3.85
N GLU A 75 20.10 9.30 4.16
CA GLU A 75 19.89 8.22 3.18
C GLU A 75 18.43 8.13 2.71
N LEU A 76 17.51 8.90 3.33
CA LEU A 76 16.11 8.89 2.93
C LEU A 76 15.91 9.62 1.60
N PRO A 77 14.97 9.13 0.76
CA PRO A 77 14.64 9.81 -0.48
C PRO A 77 14.11 11.22 -0.17
N ARG A 78 14.76 12.21 -0.80
CA ARG A 78 14.33 13.62 -0.80
C ARG A 78 13.35 13.88 -1.95
N GLY A 79 12.44 14.81 -1.73
CA GLY A 79 11.37 15.16 -2.64
C GLY A 79 10.11 14.34 -2.38
N GLU A 80 8.95 14.96 -2.60
CA GLU A 80 7.71 14.21 -2.65
C GLU A 80 7.84 13.21 -3.80
N LYS A 81 7.90 11.90 -3.48
CA LYS A 81 7.35 10.95 -4.42
C LYS A 81 5.94 11.45 -4.65
N LYS A 82 5.69 12.02 -5.84
CA LYS A 82 4.35 12.11 -6.37
C LYS A 82 3.83 10.69 -6.35
N ASN A 83 3.23 10.29 -5.23
CA ASN A 83 2.35 9.16 -5.15
C ASN A 83 1.21 9.57 -6.04
N ASP A 84 1.40 9.33 -7.33
CA ASP A 84 0.37 9.51 -8.31
C ASP A 84 -0.58 8.34 -8.09
N LEU A 85 -1.34 8.42 -6.99
CA LEU A 85 -2.43 7.53 -6.68
C LEU A 85 -3.35 7.44 -7.90
N ALA A 86 -3.42 8.51 -8.70
CA ALA A 86 -4.09 8.53 -9.98
C ALA A 86 -3.41 7.66 -11.04
N GLN A 87 -2.07 7.56 -11.10
CA GLN A 87 -1.37 6.57 -11.93
C GLN A 87 -1.63 5.14 -11.48
N GLU A 88 -1.51 4.83 -10.18
CA GLU A 88 -1.80 3.48 -9.68
C GLU A 88 -3.26 3.09 -9.92
N LEU A 89 -4.20 4.04 -9.74
CA LEU A 89 -5.61 3.84 -10.05
C LEU A 89 -5.85 3.65 -11.55
N ALA A 90 -5.16 4.42 -12.41
CA ALA A 90 -5.25 4.28 -13.86
C ALA A 90 -4.71 2.92 -14.33
N GLU A 91 -3.61 2.45 -13.77
CA GLU A 91 -3.07 1.11 -14.05
C GLU A 91 -4.01 0.01 -13.59
N PHE A 92 -4.60 0.16 -12.41
CA PHE A 92 -5.59 -0.78 -11.89
C PHE A 92 -6.84 -0.85 -12.79
N GLN A 93 -7.38 0.29 -13.18
CA GLN A 93 -8.52 0.38 -14.12
C GLN A 93 -8.18 -0.27 -15.47
N LYS A 94 -6.99 0.00 -16.04
CA LYS A 94 -6.54 -0.64 -17.29
C LYS A 94 -6.45 -2.16 -17.15
N LYS A 95 -5.89 -2.66 -16.03
CA LYS A 95 -5.84 -4.10 -15.75
C LYS A 95 -7.24 -4.71 -15.67
N GLN A 96 -8.20 -4.02 -15.06
CA GLN A 96 -9.58 -4.49 -14.94
C GLN A 96 -10.31 -4.52 -16.29
N GLN A 97 -10.17 -3.47 -17.12
CA GLN A 97 -10.74 -3.45 -18.46
C GLN A 97 -10.19 -4.59 -19.34
N ASN A 98 -8.88 -4.87 -19.26
CA ASN A 98 -8.27 -5.96 -20.00
C ASN A 98 -8.79 -7.34 -19.55
N LYS A 99 -9.06 -7.52 -18.25
CA LYS A 99 -9.68 -8.75 -17.74
C LYS A 99 -11.10 -8.92 -18.27
N ASN A 100 -11.92 -7.86 -18.24
CA ASN A 100 -13.30 -7.90 -18.73
C ASN A 100 -13.35 -8.27 -20.23
N LYS A 101 -12.52 -7.64 -21.07
CA LYS A 101 -12.43 -7.97 -22.50
C LYS A 101 -12.06 -9.44 -22.75
N LYS A 102 -11.17 -10.01 -21.95
CA LYS A 102 -10.83 -11.44 -22.05
C LYS A 102 -12.00 -12.33 -21.66
N VAL A 103 -12.75 -11.97 -20.63
CA VAL A 103 -13.95 -12.73 -20.22
C VAL A 103 -15.03 -12.67 -21.29
N GLU A 104 -15.29 -11.50 -21.87
CA GLU A 104 -16.22 -11.33 -22.98
C GLU A 104 -15.82 -12.17 -24.20
N ALA A 105 -14.54 -12.14 -24.61
CA ALA A 105 -14.04 -12.96 -25.70
C ALA A 105 -14.21 -14.47 -25.45
N ILE A 106 -13.95 -14.92 -24.22
CA ILE A 106 -14.16 -16.33 -23.82
C ILE A 106 -15.64 -16.69 -23.89
N GLN A 107 -16.54 -15.82 -23.41
CA GLN A 107 -17.98 -16.06 -23.47
C GLN A 107 -18.50 -16.13 -24.91
N GLU A 108 -18.05 -15.23 -25.79
CA GLU A 108 -18.39 -15.27 -27.22
C GLU A 108 -17.89 -16.55 -27.89
N GLU A 109 -16.66 -16.96 -27.61
CA GLU A 109 -16.09 -18.19 -28.15
C GLU A 109 -16.86 -19.43 -27.68
N LEU A 110 -17.24 -19.47 -26.40
CA LEU A 110 -18.05 -20.54 -25.84
C LEU A 110 -19.45 -20.59 -26.46
N ALA A 111 -20.09 -19.44 -26.69
CA ALA A 111 -21.38 -19.35 -27.36
C ALA A 111 -21.30 -19.87 -28.80
N ARG A 112 -20.29 -19.43 -29.57
CA ARG A 112 -20.05 -19.92 -30.94
C ARG A 112 -19.84 -21.43 -30.98
N LYS A 113 -18.99 -21.96 -30.09
CA LYS A 113 -18.74 -23.41 -29.96
C LYS A 113 -20.01 -24.18 -29.61
N ARG A 114 -20.86 -23.63 -28.73
CA ARG A 114 -22.15 -24.25 -28.36
C ARG A 114 -23.10 -24.31 -29.55
N HIS A 115 -23.26 -23.22 -30.30
CA HIS A 115 -24.09 -23.20 -31.51
C HIS A 115 -23.57 -24.18 -32.58
N ALA A 116 -22.26 -24.22 -32.83
CA ALA A 116 -21.66 -25.15 -33.78
C ALA A 116 -21.90 -26.62 -33.38
N LYS A 117 -21.75 -26.95 -32.09
CA LYS A 117 -22.03 -28.30 -31.57
C LYS A 117 -23.50 -28.69 -31.73
N PHE A 118 -24.44 -27.79 -31.46
CA PHE A 118 -25.86 -28.08 -31.66
C PHE A 118 -26.21 -28.32 -33.13
N ALA A 119 -25.67 -27.50 -34.04
CA ALA A 119 -25.86 -27.69 -35.48
C ALA A 119 -25.31 -29.04 -35.97
N GLU A 120 -24.15 -29.48 -35.44
CA GLU A 120 -23.57 -30.79 -35.76
C GLU A 120 -24.45 -31.95 -35.26
N ILE A 121 -24.99 -31.84 -34.04
CA ILE A 121 -25.89 -32.84 -33.45
C ILE A 121 -27.17 -32.94 -34.29
N GLU A 122 -27.80 -31.82 -34.66
CA GLU A 122 -29.00 -31.81 -35.49
C GLU A 122 -28.75 -32.43 -36.87
N ALA A 123 -27.60 -32.12 -37.49
CA ALA A 123 -27.23 -32.70 -38.77
C ALA A 123 -27.03 -34.22 -38.69
N LYS A 124 -26.42 -34.72 -37.61
CA LYS A 124 -26.28 -36.16 -37.36
C LYS A 124 -27.63 -36.83 -37.12
N LEU A 125 -28.50 -36.23 -36.30
CA LEU A 125 -29.83 -36.75 -36.01
C LEU A 125 -30.70 -36.85 -37.27
N LYS A 126 -30.72 -35.81 -38.11
CA LYS A 126 -31.43 -35.84 -39.40
C LYS A 126 -30.90 -36.91 -40.35
N LYS A 127 -29.58 -37.11 -40.40
CA LYS A 127 -28.97 -38.18 -41.20
C LYS A 127 -29.33 -39.57 -40.70
N GLU A 128 -29.46 -39.78 -39.40
CA GLU A 128 -29.90 -41.07 -38.85
C GLU A 128 -31.40 -41.32 -39.06
N LEU A 129 -32.23 -40.28 -38.98
CA LEU A 129 -33.67 -40.38 -39.27
C LEU A 129 -33.97 -40.71 -40.75
N LEU A 130 -33.13 -40.24 -41.68
CA LEU A 130 -33.23 -40.54 -43.12
C LEU A 130 -32.65 -41.91 -43.51
N LYS A 131 -31.97 -42.60 -42.59
CA LYS A 131 -31.42 -43.96 -42.80
C LYS A 131 -32.34 -45.07 -42.27
N LYS A 132 -33.48 -44.72 -41.68
CA LYS A 132 -34.61 -45.61 -41.39
C LYS A 132 -35.61 -45.55 -42.53
#